data_AF-A0A3Q9G986-F1
#
_entry.id   AF-A0A3Q9G986-F1
#
_cell.length_a   1.000
_cell.length_b   1.000
_cell.length_c   1.000
_cell.angle_alpha   90.00
_cell.angle_beta   90.00
_cell.angle_gamma   90.00
#
_symmetry.space_group_name_H-M   'P 1'
#
loop_
_entity.id
_entity.type
_entity.pdbx_description
1 polymer ?
#
loop_
_entity_poly.entity_id
_entity_poly.type
_entity_poly.pdbx_seq_one_letter_code
_entity_poly.pdbx_strand_id
1 'polypeptide(L)' 'MGGIGIWQLLIVAVIIVLLFGTKKLRNLGSDLGSAVKGFKSAVTDETAKKEADSANDDSLADKSVEQSKVAEKEKDQA' A
#
# COMPACT_ATOMS: atom_id res chain seq x y z
N MET A 1 7.43 32.36 24.34
CA MET A 1 8.26 32.02 23.16
C MET A 1 7.34 31.40 22.12
N GLY A 2 7.02 32.15 21.06
CA GLY A 2 6.02 31.75 20.06
C GLY A 2 6.56 30.64 19.17
N GLY A 3 5.87 29.49 19.17
CA GLY A 3 6.18 28.38 18.28
C GLY A 3 5.84 28.70 16.82
N ILE A 4 6.45 27.95 15.91
CA ILE A 4 6.10 27.98 14.49
C ILE A 4 4.72 27.36 14.35
N GLY A 5 3.71 28.18 14.07
CA GLY A 5 2.35 27.72 13.82
C GLY A 5 2.13 27.26 12.38
N ILE A 6 1.05 26.52 12.16
CA ILE A 6 0.63 26.04 10.83
C ILE A 6 0.48 27.22 9.84
N TRP A 7 0.00 28.37 10.31
CA TRP A 7 -0.18 29.57 9.48
C TRP A 7 1.14 30.12 8.94
N GLN A 8 2.20 30.13 9.75
CA GLN A 8 3.52 30.58 9.33
C GLN A 8 4.13 29.62 8.30
N LEU A 9 3.97 28.30 8.49
CA LEU A 9 4.44 27.30 7.52
C LEU A 9 3.77 27.43 6.15
N LEU A 10 2.46 27.70 6.11
CA LEU A 10 1.75 27.92 4.85
C LEU A 10 2.27 29.15 4.10
N ILE A 11 2.51 30.26 4.80
CA ILE A 11 3.07 31.48 4.20
C ILE A 11 4.46 31.21 3.61
N VAL A 12 5.33 30.51 4.35
CA VAL A 12 6.65 30.13 3.86
C VAL A 12 6.55 29.18 2.66
N ALA A 13 5.65 28.21 2.69
CA ALA A 13 5.43 27.29 1.57
C ALA A 13 5.00 28.02 0.29
N VAL A 14 4.10 29.01 0.40
CA VAL A 14 3.70 29.85 -0.75
C VAL A 14 4.89 30.59 -1.35
N ILE A 15 5.75 31.18 -0.51
CA ILE A 15 6.95 31.88 -0.99
C ILE A 15 7.88 30.92 -1.73
N ILE A 16 8.13 29.73 -1.18
CA ILE A 16 8.96 28.70 -1.85
C ILE A 16 8.36 28.32 -3.20
N VAL A 17 7.04 28.10 -3.27
CA VAL A 17 6.35 27.77 -4.53
C VAL A 17 6.49 28.89 -5.56
N LEU A 18 6.42 30.16 -5.14
CA LEU A 18 6.60 31.30 -6.04
C LEU A 18 8.04 31.43 -6.54
N LEU A 19 9.05 31.20 -5.68
CA LEU A 19 10.47 31.30 -6.05
C LEU A 19 10.91 30.18 -7.01
N PHE A 20 10.55 28.95 -6.69
CA PHE A 20 10.96 27.78 -7.48
C PHE A 20 9.99 27.44 -8.62
N GLY A 21 8.77 27.97 -8.56
CA GLY A 21 7.68 27.66 -9.47
C GLY A 21 7.06 26.28 -9.23
N THR A 22 5.78 26.13 -9.59
CA THR A 22 5.04 24.86 -9.41
C THR A 22 5.58 23.72 -10.27
N LYS A 23 6.22 24.01 -11.41
CA LYS A 23 6.77 22.98 -12.31
C LYS A 23 7.94 22.21 -11.69
N LYS A 24 8.91 22.90 -11.07
CA LYS A 24 10.04 22.24 -10.41
C LYS A 24 9.60 21.49 -9.16
N LEU A 25 8.72 22.10 -8.34
CA LEU A 25 8.16 21.45 -7.16
C LEU A 25 7.33 20.22 -7.52
N ARG A 26 6.57 20.23 -8.61
CA ARG A 26 5.79 19.06 -9.04
C ARG A 26 6.66 17.92 -9.52
N ASN A 27 7.70 18.19 -10.31
CA ASN A 27 8.61 17.14 -10.76
C ASN A 27 9.33 16.50 -9.56
N LEU A 28 9.91 17.32 -8.67
CA LEU A 28 10.63 16.82 -7.50
C LEU A 28 9.69 16.17 -6.46
N GLY A 29 8.49 16.74 -6.28
CA GLY A 29 7.46 16.22 -5.40
C GLY A 29 6.80 14.94 -5.92
N SER A 30 6.76 14.71 -7.23
CA SER A 30 6.27 13.46 -7.82
C SER A 30 7.22 12.30 -7.49
N ASP A 31 8.53 12.53 -7.61
CA ASP A 31 9.55 11.51 -7.33
C ASP A 31 9.61 11.20 -5.83
N LEU A 32 9.69 12.23 -5.00
CA LEU A 32 9.65 12.09 -3.54
C LEU A 32 8.31 11.53 -3.05
N GLY A 33 7.20 11.98 -3.64
CA GLY A 33 5.86 11.52 -3.30
C GLY A 33 5.63 10.05 -3.64
N SER A 34 6.20 9.58 -4.75
CA SER A 34 6.14 8.17 -5.14
C SER A 34 6.92 7.28 -4.17
N ALA A 35 8.11 7.73 -3.74
CA ALA A 35 8.92 7.02 -2.74
C ALA A 35 8.21 6.96 -1.37
N VAL A 36 7.66 8.08 -0.91
CA VAL A 36 6.90 8.16 0.35
C VAL A 36 5.60 7.36 0.27
N LYS A 37 4.94 7.31 -0.89
CA LYS A 37 3.74 6.48 -1.11
C LYS A 37 4.04 5.00 -0.95
N GLY A 38 5.14 4.51 -1.54
CA GLY A 38 5.60 3.14 -1.37
C GLY A 38 5.92 2.81 0.09
N PHE A 39 6.58 3.72 0.80
CA PHE A 39 6.85 3.57 2.23
C PHE A 39 5.58 3.51 3.07
N LYS A 40 4.61 4.42 2.85
CA LYS A 40 3.33 4.40 3.56
C LYS A 40 2.58 3.10 3.29
N SER A 41 2.53 2.65 2.03
CA SER A 41 1.89 1.38 1.66
C SER A 41 2.55 0.21 2.37
N ALA A 42 3.88 0.08 2.35
CA ALA A 42 4.57 -1.01 3.03
C ALA A 42 4.30 -1.01 4.54
N VAL A 43 4.38 0.16 5.19
CA VAL A 43 4.08 0.27 6.63
C VAL A 43 2.61 -0.05 6.91
N THR A 44 1.68 0.41 6.07
CA THR A 44 0.25 0.15 6.25
C THR A 44 -0.09 -1.32 6.02
N ASP A 45 0.48 -1.97 4.99
CA ASP A 45 0.30 -3.40 4.71
C ASP A 45 0.90 -4.28 5.81
N GLU A 46 2.08 -3.93 6.35
CA GLU A 46 2.64 -4.67 7.49
C GLU A 46 1.81 -4.50 8.76
N THR A 47 1.20 -3.33 8.96
CA THR A 47 0.30 -3.08 10.10
C THR A 47 -1.02 -3.85 9.92
N ALA A 48 -1.63 -3.82 8.72
CA ALA A 48 -2.84 -4.57 8.40
C ALA A 48 -2.63 -6.09 8.44
N LYS A 49 -1.45 -6.58 8.02
CA LYS A 49 -1.08 -7.99 8.11
C LYS A 49 -0.85 -8.44 9.56
N LYS A 50 -0.32 -7.56 10.43
CA LYS A 50 -0.23 -7.81 11.88
C LYS A 50 -1.59 -7.85 12.57
N GLU A 51 -2.58 -7.11 12.09
CA GLU A 51 -3.94 -7.14 12.64
C GLU A 51 -4.74 -8.37 12.17
N ALA A 52 -4.49 -8.89 10.96
CA ALA A 52 -5.15 -10.08 10.42
C ALA A 52 -4.62 -11.42 10.99
N ASP A 53 -3.38 -11.44 11.50
CA ASP A 53 -2.75 -12.63 12.11
C ASP A 53 -3.26 -12.93 13.53
N SER A 54 -4.07 -12.05 14.12
CA SER A 54 -4.74 -12.28 15.42
C SER A 54 -6.16 -12.86 15.29
N ALA A 55 -6.63 -13.22 14.08
CA ALA A 55 -8.01 -13.66 13.84
C ALA A 55 -8.16 -14.93 12.96
N ASN A 56 -7.10 -15.68 12.65
CA ASN A 56 -7.18 -16.86 11.76
C ASN A 56 -6.43 -18.10 12.29
N ASP A 57 -6.71 -18.52 13.53
CA ASP A 57 -6.29 -19.83 14.07
C ASP A 57 -7.50 -20.78 14.22
N ASP A 58 -8.36 -20.93 13.19
CA ASP A 58 -9.45 -21.94 13.26
C ASP A 58 -9.98 -22.43 11.89
N SER A 59 -9.19 -22.42 10.81
CA SER A 59 -9.71 -22.95 9.53
C SER A 59 -8.65 -23.52 8.59
N LEU A 60 -7.98 -24.59 9.00
CA LEU A 60 -7.12 -25.41 8.13
C LEU A 60 -7.49 -26.91 8.18
N ALA A 61 -8.77 -27.23 8.07
CA ALA A 61 -9.24 -28.61 7.98
C ALA A 61 -10.35 -28.82 6.92
N ASP A 62 -10.31 -28.16 5.77
CA ASP A 62 -11.26 -28.49 4.69
C ASP A 62 -10.78 -28.11 3.28
N LYS A 63 -9.68 -28.72 2.80
CA LYS A 63 -9.34 -28.60 1.36
C LYS A 63 -8.45 -29.70 0.77
N SER A 64 -8.45 -30.89 1.35
CA SER A 64 -7.69 -32.04 0.80
C SER A 64 -8.54 -33.06 0.04
N VAL A 65 -9.84 -32.82 -0.15
CA VAL A 65 -10.75 -33.79 -0.79
C VAL A 65 -11.40 -33.19 -2.04
N GLU A 66 -10.62 -32.78 -3.04
CA GLU A 66 -11.21 -32.42 -4.36
C GLU A 66 -10.19 -32.49 -5.52
N GLN A 67 -9.28 -33.48 -5.53
CA GLN A 67 -8.37 -33.67 -6.68
C GLN A 67 -8.18 -35.11 -7.17
N SER A 68 -8.93 -36.08 -6.63
CA SER A 68 -8.85 -37.48 -7.05
C SER A 68 -9.97 -37.94 -8.02
N LYS A 69 -10.79 -37.03 -8.57
CA LYS A 69 -11.98 -37.44 -9.37
C LYS A 69 -11.92 -37.20 -10.89
N VAL A 70 -10.77 -36.81 -11.46
CA VAL A 70 -10.70 -36.47 -12.90
C VAL A 70 -9.95 -37.52 -13.75
N ALA A 71 -9.42 -38.60 -13.18
CA ALA A 71 -8.62 -39.58 -13.92
C ALA A 71 -9.37 -40.83 -14.44
N GLU A 72 -10.71 -40.90 -14.33
CA GLU A 72 -11.47 -42.13 -14.67
C GLU A 72 -12.66 -41.89 -15.60
N LYS A 73 -12.51 -41.04 -16.61
CA LYS A 73 -13.54 -40.89 -17.65
C LYS A 73 -13.03 -40.37 -19.00
N GLU A 74 -11.97 -40.95 -19.55
CA GLU A 74 -11.62 -40.72 -20.97
C GLU A 74 -10.83 -41.90 -21.59
N LYS A 75 -11.38 -43.11 -21.49
CA LYS A 75 -10.90 -44.26 -22.29
C LYS A 75 -12.02 -45.24 -22.66
N ASP A 76 -13.19 -44.71 -23.04
CA ASP A 76 -14.33 -45.51 -23.50
C ASP A 76 -15.00 -44.95 -24.77
N GLN A 77 -14.28 -44.12 -25.54
CA GLN A 77 -14.67 -43.75 -26.91
C GLN A 77 -13.45 -43.78 -27.83
N ALA A 78 -12.98 -44.99 -28.13
CA ALA A 78 -12.22 -45.33 -29.33
C ALA A 78 -12.46 -46.81 -29.64
#